data_AF-A0A090WYW4-F1
#
_entry.id   AF-A0A090WYW4-F1
#
_cell.length_a   1.000
_cell.length_b   1.000
_cell.length_c   1.000
_cell.angle_alpha   90.00
_cell.angle_beta   90.00
_cell.angle_gamma   90.00
#
_symmetry.space_group_name_H-M   'P 1'
#
loop_
_entity.id
_entity.type
_entity.pdbx_description
1 polymer ?
#
loop_
_entity_poly.entity_id
_entity_poly.type
_entity_poly.pdbx_seq_one_letter_code
_entity_poly.pdbx_strand_id
1 'polypeptide(L)'
;MSVPGKPKLNWVHRNNQRIGVAVADSPNGPWKRSDSPVLDISSDENSHDALMTSNPSVCQMADGKILMVYKAVGKKNKLPAGGPVVHMVAIADSPVGPFKKYPDPIFTFEGETFPAEDPYIWYQDGKYRAIVKRMKHIGHKRIFSLVHYDSEDGIKWDQGKYFEISDRTVVWENGKTTKFEHLERPQVFMENGEPLALLCAADSLDVNNVRHSFNIQIPLKITKE
;
A
#
# COMPACT_ATOMS: atom_id res chain seq x y z
N MET A 1 -23.78 -3.90 15.23
CA MET A 1 -23.47 -2.57 14.68
C MET A 1 -22.27 -1.98 15.40
N SER A 2 -21.46 -1.17 14.72
CA SER A 2 -20.41 -0.34 15.34
C SER A 2 -21.07 0.75 16.20
N VAL A 3 -20.40 1.19 17.25
CA VAL A 3 -20.80 2.37 18.05
C VAL A 3 -19.61 3.33 18.15
N PRO A 4 -19.82 4.63 18.38
CA PRO A 4 -18.73 5.59 18.58
C PRO A 4 -17.71 5.06 19.60
N GLY A 5 -16.42 5.10 19.25
CA GLY A 5 -15.32 4.58 20.08
C GLY A 5 -15.14 3.06 20.10
N LYS A 6 -16.05 2.26 19.50
CA LYS A 6 -15.92 0.79 19.37
C LYS A 6 -16.24 0.35 17.94
N PRO A 7 -15.35 0.63 16.97
CA PRO A 7 -15.55 0.18 15.60
C PRO A 7 -15.53 -1.35 15.53
N LYS A 8 -16.48 -1.93 14.79
CA LYS A 8 -16.49 -3.35 14.44
C LYS A 8 -16.20 -3.50 12.96
N LEU A 9 -15.31 -4.43 12.61
CA LEU A 9 -15.00 -4.70 11.21
C LEU A 9 -16.20 -5.35 10.52
N ASN A 10 -16.58 -4.84 9.34
CA ASN A 10 -17.57 -5.46 8.48
C ASN A 10 -16.89 -6.50 7.59
N TRP A 11 -16.89 -7.75 8.03
CA TRP A 11 -16.26 -8.87 7.30
C TRP A 11 -16.89 -9.13 5.93
N VAL A 12 -18.19 -8.90 5.78
CA VAL A 12 -18.87 -9.05 4.48
C VAL A 12 -18.36 -7.99 3.51
N HIS A 13 -18.29 -6.73 3.93
CA HIS A 13 -17.73 -5.67 3.10
C HIS A 13 -16.28 -5.94 2.72
N ARG A 14 -15.43 -6.24 3.72
CA ARG A 14 -14.01 -6.51 3.53
C ARG A 14 -13.77 -7.68 2.56
N ASN A 15 -14.42 -8.82 2.77
CA ASN A 15 -14.19 -10.01 1.93
C ASN A 15 -14.80 -9.92 0.52
N ASN A 16 -15.68 -8.95 0.26
CA ASN A 16 -16.23 -8.72 -1.08
C ASN A 16 -15.57 -7.55 -1.83
N GLN A 17 -14.47 -6.98 -1.32
CA GLN A 17 -13.71 -5.96 -2.05
C GLN A 17 -13.08 -6.55 -3.32
N ARG A 18 -13.13 -5.77 -4.41
CA ARG A 18 -12.49 -5.99 -5.70
C ARG A 18 -11.90 -4.67 -6.20
N ILE A 19 -11.00 -4.75 -7.16
CA ILE A 19 -10.36 -3.56 -7.73
C ILE A 19 -11.12 -3.15 -8.98
N GLY A 20 -11.79 -2.00 -8.92
CA GLY A 20 -12.49 -1.38 -10.04
C GLY A 20 -11.73 -0.17 -10.61
N VAL A 21 -12.28 0.42 -11.67
CA VAL A 21 -11.77 1.64 -12.31
C VAL A 21 -12.90 2.62 -12.58
N ALA A 22 -12.60 3.91 -12.48
CA ALA A 22 -13.42 5.00 -12.98
C ALA A 22 -12.55 5.97 -13.78
N VAL A 23 -13.08 6.51 -14.88
CA VAL A 23 -12.34 7.39 -15.80
C VAL A 23 -13.07 8.71 -15.95
N ALA A 24 -12.32 9.81 -15.98
CA ALA A 24 -12.81 11.15 -16.23
C ALA A 24 -11.73 11.97 -16.95
N ASP A 25 -12.14 12.98 -17.71
CA ASP A 25 -11.22 13.94 -18.34
C ASP A 25 -10.78 15.06 -17.36
N SER A 26 -11.41 15.13 -16.19
CA SER A 26 -11.13 16.11 -15.14
C SER A 26 -11.20 15.45 -13.75
N PRO A 27 -10.35 15.84 -12.79
CA PRO A 27 -10.44 15.36 -11.40
C PRO A 27 -11.81 15.60 -10.74
N ASN A 28 -12.51 16.66 -11.16
CA ASN A 28 -13.86 16.99 -10.69
C ASN A 28 -14.96 16.13 -11.36
N GLY A 29 -14.59 15.22 -12.25
CA GLY A 29 -15.51 14.42 -13.04
C GLY A 29 -16.07 15.16 -14.26
N PRO A 30 -17.15 14.63 -14.87
CA PRO A 30 -17.90 13.46 -14.44
C PRO A 30 -17.09 12.16 -14.57
N TRP A 31 -17.17 11.31 -13.54
CA TRP A 31 -16.51 10.00 -13.52
C TRP A 31 -17.41 8.92 -14.11
N LYS A 32 -16.91 8.20 -15.11
CA LYS A 32 -17.54 6.98 -15.63
C LYS A 32 -16.90 5.77 -14.96
N ARG A 33 -17.64 5.14 -14.05
CA ARG A 33 -17.22 3.91 -13.37
C ARG A 33 -17.46 2.69 -14.27
N SER A 34 -16.53 1.74 -14.29
CA SER A 34 -16.77 0.42 -14.87
C SER A 34 -17.79 -0.36 -14.03
N ASP A 35 -18.66 -1.13 -14.69
CA ASP A 35 -19.61 -2.02 -14.01
C ASP A 35 -18.96 -3.31 -13.50
N SER A 36 -17.79 -3.67 -14.04
CA SER A 36 -17.01 -4.85 -13.65
C SER A 36 -15.64 -4.46 -13.09
N PRO A 37 -15.08 -5.24 -12.14
CA PRO A 37 -13.73 -5.00 -11.64
C PRO A 37 -12.69 -5.21 -12.74
N VAL A 38 -11.60 -4.43 -12.68
CA VAL A 38 -10.43 -4.62 -13.56
C VAL A 38 -9.51 -5.73 -13.04
N LEU A 39 -9.63 -6.10 -11.75
CA LEU A 39 -8.96 -7.23 -11.13
C LEU A 39 -9.86 -7.85 -10.05
N ASP A 40 -10.32 -9.08 -10.31
CA ASP A 40 -11.17 -9.89 -9.42
C ASP A 40 -10.34 -10.85 -8.54
N ILE A 41 -10.96 -11.65 -7.67
CA ILE A 41 -10.29 -12.76 -6.96
C ILE A 41 -9.92 -13.90 -7.92
N SER A 42 -8.99 -14.75 -7.52
CA SER A 42 -8.72 -15.98 -8.27
C SER A 42 -9.83 -17.02 -8.07
N SER A 43 -10.10 -17.80 -9.11
CA SER A 43 -10.94 -19.01 -9.03
C SER A 43 -10.21 -20.19 -8.37
N ASP A 44 -8.89 -20.15 -8.26
CA ASP A 44 -8.11 -21.11 -7.48
C ASP A 44 -8.19 -20.75 -5.99
N GLU A 45 -8.85 -21.62 -5.22
CA GLU A 45 -9.05 -21.48 -3.77
C GLU A 45 -7.73 -21.47 -2.98
N ASN A 46 -6.64 -21.99 -3.57
CA ASN A 46 -5.31 -21.98 -2.95
C ASN A 46 -4.50 -20.70 -3.24
N SER A 47 -4.99 -19.84 -4.14
CA SER A 47 -4.34 -18.59 -4.50
C SER A 47 -4.23 -17.63 -3.31
N HIS A 48 -3.18 -16.81 -3.32
CA HIS A 48 -2.98 -15.75 -2.33
C HIS A 48 -4.05 -14.66 -2.37
N ASP A 49 -4.83 -14.56 -3.45
CA ASP A 49 -5.93 -13.60 -3.63
C ASP A 49 -7.31 -14.28 -3.80
N ALA A 50 -7.46 -15.51 -3.30
CA ALA A 50 -8.70 -16.27 -3.41
C ALA A 50 -9.88 -15.69 -2.61
N LEU A 51 -9.63 -14.85 -1.59
CA LEU A 51 -10.67 -14.25 -0.75
C LEU A 51 -10.95 -12.79 -1.11
N MET A 52 -9.92 -11.99 -1.36
CA MET A 52 -10.08 -10.53 -1.50
C MET A 52 -8.93 -9.93 -2.31
N THR A 53 -9.26 -8.92 -3.13
CA THR A 53 -8.30 -8.03 -3.78
C THR A 53 -8.62 -6.58 -3.43
N SER A 54 -7.64 -5.80 -2.97
CA SER A 54 -7.87 -4.40 -2.57
C SER A 54 -6.59 -3.57 -2.62
N ASN A 55 -6.70 -2.28 -2.24
CA ASN A 55 -5.60 -1.34 -2.05
C ASN A 55 -4.61 -1.33 -3.24
N PRO A 56 -5.08 -1.11 -4.48
CA PRO A 56 -4.17 -1.01 -5.62
C PRO A 56 -3.24 0.19 -5.46
N SER A 57 -1.99 -0.01 -5.85
CA SER A 57 -1.04 1.04 -6.20
C SER A 57 -0.62 0.81 -7.63
N VAL A 58 -0.59 1.86 -8.45
CA VAL A 58 -0.30 1.75 -9.87
C VAL A 58 0.74 2.77 -10.30
N CYS A 59 1.59 2.38 -11.25
CA CYS A 59 2.45 3.30 -11.98
C CYS A 59 2.57 2.87 -13.45
N GLN A 60 2.92 3.82 -14.31
CA GLN A 60 3.23 3.50 -15.69
C GLN A 60 4.63 2.90 -15.78
N MET A 61 4.74 1.82 -16.55
CA MET A 61 5.99 1.15 -16.89
C MET A 61 6.74 1.91 -17.98
N ALA A 62 8.05 1.68 -18.07
CA ALA A 62 8.91 2.32 -19.07
C ALA A 62 8.46 2.03 -20.53
N ASP A 63 7.80 0.90 -20.77
CA ASP A 63 7.23 0.50 -22.06
C ASP A 63 5.78 1.00 -22.27
N GLY A 64 5.25 1.80 -21.35
CA GLY A 64 3.90 2.37 -21.40
C GLY A 64 2.80 1.49 -20.78
N LYS A 65 3.10 0.25 -20.38
CA LYS A 65 2.14 -0.62 -19.66
C LYS A 65 1.83 -0.06 -18.27
N ILE A 66 0.84 -0.63 -17.61
CA ILE A 66 0.45 -0.27 -16.24
C ILE A 66 0.84 -1.40 -15.29
N LEU A 67 1.74 -1.09 -14.36
CA LEU A 67 2.08 -1.94 -13.25
C LEU A 67 1.10 -1.69 -12.10
N MET A 68 0.60 -2.75 -11.50
CA MET A 68 -0.20 -2.72 -10.28
C MET A 68 0.44 -3.61 -9.22
N VAL A 69 0.59 -3.06 -8.01
CA VAL A 69 0.77 -3.83 -6.78
C VAL A 69 -0.51 -3.73 -5.97
N TYR A 70 -1.03 -4.87 -5.50
CA TYR A 70 -2.31 -4.91 -4.78
C TYR A 70 -2.26 -5.82 -3.56
N LYS A 71 -3.11 -5.53 -2.58
CA LYS A 71 -3.32 -6.37 -1.39
C LYS A 71 -4.17 -7.57 -1.76
N ALA A 72 -3.65 -8.75 -1.44
CA ALA A 72 -4.26 -10.05 -1.68
C ALA A 72 -4.54 -10.74 -0.34
N VAL A 73 -5.68 -11.43 -0.25
CA VAL A 73 -6.00 -12.26 0.91
C VAL A 73 -6.39 -13.65 0.43
N GLY A 74 -5.70 -14.65 0.96
CA GLY A 74 -5.99 -16.06 0.69
C GLY A 74 -7.06 -16.65 1.60
N LYS A 75 -7.35 -17.94 1.41
CA LYS A 75 -8.32 -18.70 2.23
C LYS A 75 -7.67 -19.76 3.13
N LYS A 76 -6.33 -19.82 3.19
CA LYS A 76 -5.59 -20.83 3.97
C LYS A 76 -5.79 -20.69 5.48
N ASN A 77 -5.97 -19.46 5.98
CA ASN A 77 -6.24 -19.21 7.40
C ASN A 77 -7.75 -19.17 7.69
N LYS A 78 -8.12 -19.33 8.97
CA LYS A 78 -9.51 -19.39 9.43
C LYS A 78 -10.32 -18.15 9.04
N LEU A 79 -11.50 -18.38 8.45
CA LEU A 79 -12.50 -17.33 8.22
C LEU A 79 -13.08 -16.79 9.55
N PRO A 80 -13.54 -15.53 9.60
CA PRO A 80 -13.76 -14.62 8.46
C PRO A 80 -12.52 -13.83 8.03
N ALA A 81 -11.42 -13.87 8.78
CA ALA A 81 -10.21 -13.11 8.46
C ALA A 81 -9.52 -13.61 7.18
N GLY A 82 -9.47 -14.93 7.01
CA GLY A 82 -8.70 -15.54 5.94
C GLY A 82 -7.21 -15.23 6.08
N GLY A 83 -6.46 -15.45 5.02
CA GLY A 83 -5.03 -15.23 4.96
C GLY A 83 -4.29 -16.35 4.21
N PRO A 84 -2.98 -16.19 3.97
CA PRO A 84 -2.16 -15.04 4.36
C PRO A 84 -2.59 -13.74 3.66
N VAL A 85 -2.23 -12.61 4.26
CA VAL A 85 -2.42 -11.26 3.71
C VAL A 85 -1.08 -10.80 3.15
N VAL A 86 -0.99 -10.71 1.83
CA VAL A 86 0.25 -10.41 1.11
C VAL A 86 -0.02 -9.37 0.02
N HIS A 87 1.03 -8.97 -0.70
CA HIS A 87 0.87 -8.20 -1.92
C HIS A 87 1.21 -9.06 -3.13
N MET A 88 0.55 -8.79 -4.25
CA MET A 88 0.80 -9.44 -5.53
C MET A 88 0.92 -8.38 -6.63
N VAL A 89 1.48 -8.79 -7.76
CA VAL A 89 1.69 -7.94 -8.93
C VAL A 89 0.67 -8.28 -10.01
N ALA A 90 0.20 -7.27 -10.74
CA ALA A 90 -0.51 -7.45 -12.00
C ALA A 90 -0.12 -6.38 -13.01
N ILE A 91 -0.12 -6.71 -14.30
CA ILE A 91 0.28 -5.81 -15.38
C ILE A 91 -0.82 -5.78 -16.46
N ALA A 92 -1.11 -4.59 -16.99
CA ALA A 92 -2.05 -4.41 -18.10
C ALA A 92 -1.45 -3.51 -19.19
N ASP A 93 -1.92 -3.66 -20.42
CA ASP A 93 -1.58 -2.74 -21.52
C ASP A 93 -2.31 -1.39 -21.42
N SER A 94 -3.32 -1.28 -20.56
CA SER A 94 -4.16 -0.10 -20.40
C SER A 94 -4.58 0.10 -18.93
N PRO A 95 -4.79 1.35 -18.46
CA PRO A 95 -5.30 1.62 -17.11
C PRO A 95 -6.66 1.00 -16.79
N VAL A 96 -7.46 0.67 -17.81
CA VAL A 96 -8.76 0.02 -17.66
C VAL A 96 -8.68 -1.51 -17.69
N GLY A 97 -7.48 -2.08 -17.71
CA GLY A 97 -7.26 -3.53 -17.78
C GLY A 97 -7.47 -4.12 -19.18
N PRO A 98 -7.61 -5.45 -19.29
CA PRO A 98 -7.54 -6.41 -18.19
C PRO A 98 -6.13 -6.53 -17.60
N PHE A 99 -6.03 -6.77 -16.29
CA PHE A 99 -4.76 -6.98 -15.61
C PHE A 99 -4.40 -8.47 -15.56
N LYS A 100 -3.21 -8.81 -16.09
CA LYS A 100 -2.60 -10.14 -15.94
C LYS A 100 -1.89 -10.23 -14.60
N LYS A 101 -2.30 -11.17 -13.76
CA LYS A 101 -1.71 -11.41 -12.44
C LYS A 101 -0.41 -12.21 -12.51
N TYR A 102 0.48 -11.95 -11.57
CA TYR A 102 1.68 -12.72 -11.29
C TYR A 102 1.50 -13.43 -9.94
N PRO A 103 1.72 -14.76 -9.86
CA PRO A 103 1.26 -15.57 -8.73
C PRO A 103 2.12 -15.42 -7.47
N ASP A 104 3.38 -15.00 -7.63
CA ASP A 104 4.32 -14.93 -6.52
C ASP A 104 4.05 -13.70 -5.65
N PRO A 105 3.87 -13.85 -4.32
CA PRO A 105 3.65 -12.73 -3.43
C PRO A 105 4.95 -11.94 -3.23
N ILE A 106 4.82 -10.63 -3.04
CA ILE A 106 5.92 -9.69 -2.82
C ILE A 106 5.84 -9.07 -1.42
N PHE A 107 6.96 -8.48 -0.97
CA PHE A 107 7.12 -7.88 0.36
C PHE A 107 6.90 -8.89 1.51
N THR A 108 7.29 -10.15 1.27
CA THR A 108 7.13 -11.26 2.21
C THR A 108 8.33 -11.42 3.13
N PHE A 109 8.09 -11.94 4.33
CA PHE A 109 9.12 -12.39 5.27
C PHE A 109 8.78 -13.81 5.70
N GLU A 110 9.79 -14.67 5.80
CA GLU A 110 9.58 -16.06 6.22
C GLU A 110 8.86 -16.12 7.57
N GLY A 111 7.82 -16.95 7.66
CA GLY A 111 7.00 -17.11 8.87
C GLY A 111 5.99 -16.00 9.12
N GLU A 112 5.96 -14.91 8.34
CA GLU A 112 4.99 -13.81 8.52
C GLU A 112 3.79 -13.91 7.58
N THR A 113 2.59 -13.72 8.13
CA THR A 113 1.33 -13.85 7.38
C THR A 113 0.66 -12.52 7.02
N PHE A 114 1.19 -11.39 7.51
CA PHE A 114 0.76 -10.05 7.16
C PHE A 114 1.90 -9.03 7.35
N PRO A 115 2.96 -9.12 6.53
CA PRO A 115 4.20 -8.38 6.77
C PRO A 115 4.15 -6.90 6.37
N ALA A 116 3.32 -6.53 5.40
CA ALA A 116 3.28 -5.19 4.84
C ALA A 116 1.84 -4.75 4.52
N GLU A 117 1.61 -3.44 4.41
CA GLU A 117 0.34 -2.81 4.01
C GLU A 117 0.60 -1.47 3.30
N ASP A 118 -0.44 -0.92 2.65
CA ASP A 118 -0.46 0.40 2.01
C ASP A 118 0.74 0.67 1.07
N PRO A 119 0.85 -0.09 -0.04
CA PRO A 119 1.93 0.10 -0.98
C PRO A 119 1.76 1.40 -1.77
N TYR A 120 2.88 2.08 -1.99
CA TYR A 120 3.02 3.12 -3.00
C TYR A 120 4.16 2.79 -3.93
N ILE A 121 3.86 2.66 -5.22
CA ILE A 121 4.83 2.35 -6.26
C ILE A 121 5.01 3.51 -7.24
N TRP A 122 6.23 3.70 -7.73
CA TRP A 122 6.53 4.65 -8.80
C TRP A 122 7.74 4.19 -9.63
N TYR A 123 7.94 4.81 -10.79
CA TYR A 123 9.12 4.59 -11.63
C TYR A 123 10.06 5.79 -11.50
N GLN A 124 11.35 5.54 -11.27
CA GLN A 124 12.37 6.57 -11.14
C GLN A 124 13.76 5.99 -11.39
N ASP A 125 14.59 6.72 -12.16
CA ASP A 125 16.00 6.40 -12.40
C ASP A 125 16.23 4.94 -12.88
N GLY A 126 15.41 4.49 -13.84
CA GLY A 126 15.55 3.16 -14.41
C GLY A 126 14.93 2.02 -13.60
N LYS A 127 14.36 2.30 -12.42
CA LYS A 127 13.81 1.28 -11.51
C LYS A 127 12.38 1.59 -11.08
N TYR A 128 11.66 0.54 -10.77
CA TYR A 128 10.42 0.62 -9.99
C TYR A 128 10.78 0.63 -8.52
N ARG A 129 10.10 1.49 -7.77
CA ARG A 129 10.34 1.70 -6.34
C ARG A 129 9.04 1.54 -5.59
N ALA A 130 9.12 1.08 -4.35
CA ALA A 130 7.97 0.95 -3.49
C ALA A 130 8.28 1.40 -2.06
N ILE A 131 7.39 2.19 -1.46
CA ILE A 131 7.35 2.40 -0.02
C ILE A 131 6.10 1.73 0.52
N VAL A 132 6.26 0.94 1.58
CA VAL A 132 5.14 0.23 2.24
C VAL A 132 5.20 0.42 3.75
N LYS A 133 4.05 0.31 4.41
CA LYS A 133 3.99 0.15 5.87
C LYS A 133 4.41 -1.27 6.24
N ARG A 134 5.50 -1.42 6.97
CA ARG A 134 5.96 -2.69 7.53
C ARG A 134 5.22 -2.98 8.85
N MET A 135 4.85 -4.24 9.06
CA MET A 135 4.18 -4.72 10.26
C MET A 135 4.90 -5.91 10.89
N LYS A 136 5.91 -5.64 11.71
CA LYS A 136 6.71 -6.67 12.37
C LYS A 136 6.07 -7.13 13.68
N HIS A 137 6.13 -8.43 13.97
CA HIS A 137 5.70 -8.97 15.26
C HIS A 137 6.91 -9.27 16.13
N ILE A 138 6.95 -8.70 17.34
CA ILE A 138 7.97 -9.00 18.36
C ILE A 138 7.23 -9.43 19.63
N GLY A 139 7.23 -10.74 19.88
CA GLY A 139 6.37 -11.34 20.90
C GLY A 139 4.91 -11.02 20.62
N HIS A 140 4.23 -10.40 21.58
CA HIS A 140 2.81 -10.00 21.45
C HIS A 140 2.61 -8.58 20.91
N LYS A 141 3.67 -7.87 20.52
CA LYS A 141 3.60 -6.49 20.04
C LYS A 141 3.76 -6.42 18.53
N ARG A 142 2.97 -5.54 17.91
CA ARG A 142 3.14 -5.11 16.51
C ARG A 142 3.97 -3.84 16.49
N ILE A 143 5.02 -3.84 15.68
CA ILE A 143 5.88 -2.70 15.43
C ILE A 143 5.66 -2.25 13.99
N PHE A 144 5.42 -0.96 13.82
CA PHE A 144 5.17 -0.35 12.52
C PHE A 144 6.34 0.55 12.11
N SER A 145 6.76 0.44 10.86
CA SER A 145 7.74 1.30 10.19
C SER A 145 7.34 1.53 8.73
N LEU A 146 8.02 2.45 8.05
CA LEU A 146 8.00 2.55 6.60
C LEU A 146 9.28 1.94 6.05
N VAL A 147 9.16 1.12 5.01
CA VAL A 147 10.30 0.46 4.37
C VAL A 147 10.26 0.62 2.85
N HIS A 148 11.43 0.56 2.22
CA HIS A 148 11.64 0.81 0.80
C HIS A 148 12.10 -0.47 0.06
N TYR A 149 11.54 -0.70 -1.12
CA TYR A 149 11.93 -1.76 -2.04
C TYR A 149 12.25 -1.18 -3.43
N ASP A 150 13.15 -1.85 -4.13
CA ASP A 150 13.48 -1.59 -5.53
C ASP A 150 13.13 -2.82 -6.39
N SER A 151 12.85 -2.59 -7.66
CA SER A 151 12.60 -3.62 -8.67
C SER A 151 13.05 -3.15 -10.05
N GLU A 152 13.67 -4.03 -10.82
CA GLU A 152 14.08 -3.74 -12.20
C GLU A 152 12.96 -4.02 -13.21
N ASP A 153 12.10 -5.01 -12.93
CA ASP A 153 11.06 -5.50 -13.85
C ASP A 153 9.62 -5.21 -13.39
N GLY A 154 9.44 -4.70 -12.17
CA GLY A 154 8.15 -4.45 -11.53
C GLY A 154 7.50 -5.72 -10.96
N ILE A 155 8.08 -6.89 -11.15
CA ILE A 155 7.54 -8.20 -10.76
C ILE A 155 8.27 -8.73 -9.53
N LYS A 156 9.61 -8.69 -9.55
CA LYS A 156 10.46 -9.11 -8.44
C LYS A 156 10.95 -7.89 -7.68
N TRP A 157 10.78 -7.91 -6.37
CA TRP A 157 11.04 -6.77 -5.51
C TRP A 157 12.03 -7.14 -4.41
N ASP A 158 13.14 -6.41 -4.36
CA ASP A 158 14.20 -6.58 -3.39
C ASP A 158 14.21 -5.41 -2.39
N GLN A 159 14.71 -5.66 -1.19
CA GLN A 159 14.89 -4.58 -0.21
C GLN A 159 15.80 -3.50 -0.82
N GLY A 160 15.34 -2.25 -0.77
CA GLY A 160 16.12 -1.12 -1.24
C GLY A 160 17.39 -0.95 -0.41
N LYS A 161 18.41 -0.30 -0.98
CA LYS A 161 19.70 -0.02 -0.30
C LYS A 161 19.50 0.56 1.10
N TYR A 162 18.54 1.47 1.24
CA TYR A 162 18.09 2.02 2.52
C TYR A 162 16.70 1.45 2.84
N PHE A 163 16.69 0.23 3.40
CA PHE A 163 15.47 -0.53 3.61
C PHE A 163 14.53 0.11 4.64
N GLU A 164 15.00 0.39 5.86
CA GLU A 164 14.20 1.03 6.92
C GLU A 164 14.28 2.55 6.77
N ILE A 165 13.18 3.19 6.33
CA ILE A 165 13.19 4.63 6.03
C ILE A 165 12.50 5.49 7.10
N SER A 166 11.65 4.91 7.94
CA SER A 166 11.05 5.63 9.07
C SER A 166 10.53 4.68 10.15
N ASP A 167 10.82 4.97 11.42
CA ASP A 167 10.22 4.31 12.58
C ASP A 167 8.96 5.03 13.10
N ARG A 168 8.36 5.88 12.25
CA ARG A 168 7.25 6.83 12.51
C ARG A 168 7.65 8.08 13.31
N THR A 169 8.95 8.28 13.54
CA THR A 169 9.46 9.49 14.16
C THR A 169 9.60 10.60 13.12
N VAL A 170 9.03 11.78 13.41
CA VAL A 170 9.17 12.99 12.62
C VAL A 170 9.79 14.09 13.46
N VAL A 171 10.75 14.80 12.87
CA VAL A 171 11.40 15.99 13.44
C VAL A 171 10.79 17.23 12.78
N TRP A 172 10.23 18.11 13.61
CA TRP A 172 9.62 19.37 13.20
C TRP A 172 10.68 20.46 13.00
N GLU A 173 10.33 21.54 12.30
CA GLU A 173 11.23 22.66 12.01
C GLU A 173 11.84 23.30 13.27
N ASN A 174 11.11 23.28 14.39
CA ASN A 174 11.59 23.78 15.68
C ASN A 174 12.47 22.78 16.45
N GLY A 175 12.85 21.65 15.83
CA GLY A 175 13.66 20.59 16.43
C GLY A 175 12.89 19.65 17.36
N LYS A 176 11.59 19.87 17.60
CA LYS A 176 10.77 18.94 18.37
C LYS A 176 10.62 17.64 17.60
N THR A 177 10.55 16.53 18.32
CA THR A 177 10.29 15.21 17.74
C THR A 177 8.90 14.70 18.12
N THR A 178 8.23 14.01 17.21
CA THR A 178 6.98 13.29 17.48
C THR A 178 7.06 11.90 16.88
N LYS A 179 6.79 10.88 17.71
CA LYS A 179 6.66 9.49 17.27
C LYS A 179 5.18 9.16 17.18
N PHE A 180 4.69 8.96 15.97
CA PHE A 180 3.27 8.71 15.73
C PHE A 180 2.89 7.25 16.01
N GLU A 181 1.63 7.03 16.41
CA GLU A 181 1.05 5.69 16.48
C GLU A 181 0.84 5.10 15.08
N HIS A 182 0.43 5.93 14.12
CA HIS A 182 0.34 5.53 12.72
C HIS A 182 1.03 6.57 11.84
N LEU A 183 1.84 6.08 10.90
CA LEU A 183 2.35 6.84 9.76
C LEU A 183 2.16 5.92 8.55
N GLU A 184 1.12 6.15 7.78
CA GLU A 184 0.54 5.19 6.83
C GLU A 184 0.29 5.85 5.47
N ARG A 185 -0.04 5.02 4.46
CA ARG A 185 -0.30 5.46 3.09
C ARG A 185 0.79 6.41 2.55
N PRO A 186 2.07 5.99 2.60
CA PRO A 186 3.17 6.79 2.09
C PRO A 186 2.94 7.09 0.60
N GLN A 187 3.20 8.32 0.16
CA GLN A 187 3.18 8.69 -1.26
C GLN A 187 4.27 9.72 -1.51
N VAL A 188 5.11 9.49 -2.51
CA VAL A 188 6.12 10.47 -2.91
C VAL A 188 5.48 11.53 -3.79
N PHE A 189 5.50 12.77 -3.33
CA PHE A 189 5.13 13.92 -4.15
C PHE A 189 6.29 14.26 -5.09
N MET A 190 6.01 14.20 -6.39
CA MET A 190 6.97 14.47 -7.46
C MET A 190 6.60 15.79 -8.15
N GLU A 191 7.60 16.62 -8.42
CA GLU A 191 7.45 17.83 -9.23
C GLU A 191 8.58 17.86 -10.26
N ASN A 192 8.23 18.03 -11.55
CA ASN A 192 9.19 18.01 -12.66
C ASN A 192 10.10 16.77 -12.70
N GLY A 193 9.57 15.61 -12.28
CA GLY A 193 10.31 14.35 -12.25
C GLY A 193 11.23 14.17 -11.02
N GLU A 194 11.28 15.13 -10.10
CA GLU A 194 12.09 15.06 -8.89
C GLU A 194 11.22 14.84 -7.64
N PRO A 195 11.65 14.00 -6.68
CA PRO A 195 10.95 13.83 -5.40
C PRO A 195 11.10 15.05 -4.48
N LEU A 196 10.00 15.61 -4.00
CA LEU A 196 10.00 16.78 -3.11
C LEU A 196 9.64 16.44 -1.67
N ALA A 197 8.63 15.59 -1.48
CA ALA A 197 8.12 15.27 -0.15
C ALA A 197 7.56 13.84 -0.09
N LEU A 198 7.63 13.24 1.10
CA LEU A 198 6.87 12.05 1.44
C LEU A 198 5.59 12.48 2.15
N LEU A 199 4.45 12.19 1.53
CA LEU A 199 3.12 12.41 2.09
C LEU A 199 2.70 11.16 2.86
N CYS A 200 2.22 11.35 4.09
CA CYS A 200 1.71 10.25 4.91
C CYS A 200 0.42 10.66 5.62
N ALA A 201 -0.47 9.70 5.87
CA ALA A 201 -1.51 9.83 6.86
C ALA A 201 -0.91 9.57 8.25
N ALA A 202 -1.16 10.45 9.20
CA ALA A 202 -0.70 10.31 10.59
C ALA A 202 -1.87 10.46 11.56
N ASP A 203 -1.68 9.96 12.78
CA ASP A 203 -2.59 10.25 13.87
C ASP A 203 -1.91 10.51 15.21
N SER A 204 -2.64 11.24 16.04
CA SER A 204 -2.28 11.52 17.44
C SER A 204 -3.49 11.34 18.34
N LEU A 205 -3.24 11.02 19.61
CA LEU A 205 -4.25 11.04 20.65
C LEU A 205 -4.13 12.34 21.44
N ASP A 206 -5.26 12.99 21.71
CA ASP A 206 -5.29 14.09 22.67
C ASP A 206 -5.33 13.60 24.13
N VAL A 207 -5.37 14.54 25.07
CA VAL A 207 -5.43 14.26 26.52
C VAL A 207 -6.65 13.44 26.94
N ASN A 208 -7.70 13.38 26.12
CA ASN A 208 -8.92 12.61 26.35
C ASN A 208 -8.94 11.29 25.56
N ASN A 209 -7.81 10.89 24.96
CA ASN A 209 -7.69 9.73 24.08
C ASN A 209 -8.55 9.79 22.81
N VAL A 210 -8.91 10.99 22.36
CA VAL A 210 -9.58 11.17 21.06
C VAL A 210 -8.51 11.12 19.96
N ARG A 211 -8.76 10.30 18.93
CA ARG A 211 -7.88 10.18 17.77
C ARG A 211 -8.12 11.32 16.79
N HIS A 212 -7.06 12.05 16.50
CA HIS A 212 -6.99 13.08 15.47
C HIS A 212 -6.15 12.55 14.31
N SER A 213 -6.76 12.44 13.13
CA SER A 213 -6.07 11.98 11.91
C SER A 213 -5.87 13.16 10.96
N PHE A 214 -4.68 13.24 10.36
CA PHE A 214 -4.29 14.33 9.47
C PHE A 214 -3.26 13.84 8.43
N ASN A 215 -3.00 14.66 7.43
CA ASN A 215 -1.91 14.42 6.49
C ASN A 215 -0.66 15.19 6.94
N ILE A 216 0.51 14.57 6.79
CA ILE A 216 1.81 15.22 6.97
C ILE A 216 2.62 15.14 5.69
N GLN A 217 3.36 16.20 5.41
CA GLN A 217 4.29 16.30 4.30
C GLN A 217 5.70 16.37 4.88
N ILE A 218 6.53 15.40 4.57
CA ILE A 218 7.90 15.29 5.07
C ILE A 218 8.84 15.66 3.92
N PRO A 219 9.47 16.84 3.93
CA PRO A 219 10.38 17.24 2.86
C PRO A 219 11.52 16.24 2.69
N LEU A 220 11.79 15.85 1.45
CA LEU A 220 12.88 14.92 1.13
C LEU A 220 14.18 15.69 0.88
N LYS A 221 15.28 15.18 1.44
CA LYS A 221 16.63 15.62 1.10
C LYS A 221 17.29 14.52 0.29
N ILE A 222 17.39 14.73 -1.02
CA ILE A 222 18.00 13.75 -1.93
C ILE A 222 19.49 14.00 -1.99
N THR A 223 20.28 12.99 -1.68
CA THR A 223 21.72 12.96 -1.92
C THR A 223 21.97 11.90 -2.99
N LYS A 224 22.45 12.31 -4.16
CA LYS A 224 22.89 11.37 -5.22
C LYS A 224 24.35 11.01 -4.91
N GLU A 225 24.63 9.72 -4.71
CA GLU A 225 25.99 9.19 -4.63
C GLU A 225 26.61 9.04 -6.02
#